data_AF-A0A1A9ZAZ4-F1
#
_entry.id   AF-A0A1A9ZAZ4-F1
#
_cell.length_a   1.000
_cell.length_b   1.000
_cell.length_c   1.000
_cell.angle_alpha   90.00
_cell.angle_beta   90.00
_cell.angle_gamma   90.00
#
_symmetry.space_group_name_H-M   'P 1'
#
loop_
_entity.id
_entity.type
_entity.pdbx_description
1 polymer ?
#
loop_
_entity_poly.entity_id
_entity_poly.type
_entity_poly.pdbx_seq_one_letter_code
_entity_poly.pdbx_strand_id
1 'polypeptide(L)'
;MCAAEEKPRLIVKECKEEEFGIGNAILNKNKPIVLSSQRYNKITNNAFKSDKIKAQQKAEEEHNHREYLKAGNDQLVAHFKGNMQRTQEKKMQEMKEQMEKKEQQVKESYEQAKENAAQKRSEKIAKAQQMLERLKPGPRELHSAVLQSEVLRARNIQRSINEEFKKAIKLQESETQKRCENQGMSWINDEQRRLAERQKNTNSYKQELLQTISENQRQKAEQKKQIIREQQAARDNIDSEMKAQIAKEKAIMEKKKALLRKNALEAMKMVEQRRLRDRMVEEVEDRLCCVYNTGKRQLDNMRAEQAQKILNDKQSKVEEQVKQLTLADGAAKAAESERLRRDISTMQLKFTAEEEKKVRKVKAAKQARIVAYLEEMQEQKKNERKLEEEKRFEMAQRYKNAEVDCLFNEAEKLEKANRIREMRNKVNEQIEETKRIELAQKQAFERTCPDDEIENIHKFFLEYAHTLMEDAQKKGRPLFPFIKVIQKYKRDNMIDCERKTPKHLESHISIGVEGPGTSKSAPNKNNLTATKNKEADTSTRDTILKSYLKINEIIANAENLAGAVVKSDNCIPPCLFECDNNDNEDGPSMSSSAKLRYSMNELKKMNQFADAAASHN
;
A
#
# COMPACT_ATOMS: atom_id res chain seq x y z
N MET A 1 68.31 33.17 -71.24
CA MET A 1 68.30 33.76 -72.61
C MET A 1 68.43 35.27 -72.46
N CYS A 2 69.22 35.90 -73.34
CA CYS A 2 69.30 37.34 -73.68
C CYS A 2 69.35 38.38 -72.52
N ALA A 3 70.44 39.12 -72.29
CA ALA A 3 71.05 40.20 -73.10
C ALA A 3 70.25 41.53 -73.03
N ALA A 4 70.82 42.74 -73.00
CA ALA A 4 72.21 43.23 -72.79
C ALA A 4 72.16 44.75 -72.45
N GLU A 5 73.21 45.52 -72.80
CA GLU A 5 73.41 47.00 -72.70
C GLU A 5 74.09 47.48 -71.40
N GLU A 6 75.43 47.58 -71.34
CA GLU A 6 76.36 48.52 -72.02
C GLU A 6 76.23 49.99 -71.59
N LYS A 7 77.34 50.52 -71.03
CA LYS A 7 77.64 51.94 -70.87
C LYS A 7 79.08 52.20 -71.34
N PRO A 8 79.35 53.22 -72.17
CA PRO A 8 80.67 53.44 -72.75
C PRO A 8 81.66 54.12 -71.79
N ARG A 9 82.96 53.98 -72.08
CA ARG A 9 84.08 54.63 -71.38
C ARG A 9 84.50 55.90 -72.09
N LEU A 10 85.02 56.88 -71.33
CA LEU A 10 85.94 57.90 -71.82
C LEU A 10 87.27 57.76 -71.08
N ILE A 11 88.37 57.67 -71.83
CA ILE A 11 89.74 57.60 -71.31
C ILE A 11 90.51 58.78 -71.89
N VAL A 12 91.01 59.66 -71.02
CA VAL A 12 91.98 60.69 -71.38
C VAL A 12 93.38 60.04 -71.41
N LYS A 13 94.15 60.30 -72.46
CA LYS A 13 95.58 60.00 -72.53
C LYS A 13 96.33 61.25 -72.96
N GLU A 14 97.23 61.73 -72.12
CA GLU A 14 98.33 62.58 -72.55
C GLU A 14 99.55 61.70 -72.81
N CYS A 15 100.20 61.90 -73.96
CA CYS A 15 101.53 61.37 -74.24
C CYS A 15 102.50 62.55 -74.30
N LYS A 16 103.70 62.39 -73.73
CA LYS A 16 104.86 63.24 -74.04
C LYS A 16 105.89 62.41 -74.82
N GLU A 17 106.45 63.02 -75.84
CA GLU A 17 107.56 62.50 -76.65
C GLU A 17 108.82 63.31 -76.28
N GLU A 18 109.98 62.67 -76.16
CA GLU A 18 111.29 63.36 -76.19
C GLU A 18 112.34 62.54 -76.96
N GLU A 19 113.19 63.26 -77.72
CA GLU A 19 114.30 62.77 -78.56
C GLU A 19 115.67 63.18 -77.95
N PHE A 20 116.86 62.81 -78.43
CA PHE A 20 117.33 62.08 -79.62
C PHE A 20 118.71 61.43 -79.28
N GLY A 21 119.22 60.50 -80.09
CA GLY A 21 120.62 60.07 -80.00
C GLY A 21 121.16 59.40 -81.27
N ILE A 22 121.99 60.12 -82.04
CA ILE A 22 122.65 59.63 -83.28
C ILE A 22 124.18 59.67 -83.08
N GLY A 23 124.90 58.68 -83.61
CA GLY A 23 126.35 58.52 -83.40
C GLY A 23 127.13 57.85 -84.54
N ASN A 24 127.07 58.43 -85.75
CA ASN A 24 128.03 58.29 -86.86
C ASN A 24 128.29 56.92 -87.54
N ALA A 25 128.78 57.02 -88.78
CA ALA A 25 128.88 55.95 -89.76
C ALA A 25 130.32 55.78 -90.30
N ILE A 26 130.61 54.61 -90.90
CA ILE A 26 131.71 54.44 -91.85
C ILE A 26 131.16 53.78 -93.12
N LEU A 27 131.41 54.39 -94.27
CA LEU A 27 130.98 53.95 -95.60
C LEU A 27 131.96 52.96 -96.21
N ASN A 28 131.46 51.98 -96.98
CA ASN A 28 132.18 51.53 -98.19
C ASN A 28 131.27 50.91 -99.28
N LYS A 29 131.17 51.68 -100.38
CA LYS A 29 130.94 51.39 -101.82
C LYS A 29 130.15 50.14 -102.30
N ASN A 30 129.17 50.46 -103.17
CA ASN A 30 128.67 49.71 -104.34
C ASN A 30 127.71 48.50 -104.17
N LYS A 31 126.39 48.79 -104.21
CA LYS A 31 125.29 48.01 -104.86
C LYS A 31 123.98 48.86 -104.86
N PRO A 32 123.08 48.73 -105.87
CA PRO A 32 121.83 49.50 -105.92
C PRO A 32 120.74 48.95 -104.97
N ILE A 33 119.83 49.83 -104.50
CA ILE A 33 118.76 49.51 -103.54
C ILE A 33 117.38 49.76 -104.16
N VAL A 34 116.45 48.82 -103.98
CA VAL A 34 115.03 48.93 -104.37
C VAL A 34 114.17 49.27 -103.14
N LEU A 35 113.26 50.24 -103.26
CA LEU A 35 112.34 50.66 -102.19
C LEU A 35 110.90 50.21 -102.44
N SER A 36 110.15 49.90 -101.38
CA SER A 36 108.80 49.32 -101.47
C SER A 36 107.67 50.37 -101.41
N SER A 37 106.56 50.07 -102.11
CA SER A 37 105.33 50.88 -102.18
C SER A 37 104.80 51.35 -100.81
N GLN A 38 104.91 50.51 -99.78
CA GLN A 38 104.48 50.85 -98.41
C GLN A 38 105.22 52.06 -97.83
N ARG A 39 106.47 52.33 -98.25
CA ARG A 39 107.25 53.47 -97.77
C ARG A 39 106.82 54.78 -98.45
N TYR A 40 106.35 54.71 -99.70
CA TYR A 40 105.77 55.86 -100.43
C TYR A 40 104.42 56.28 -99.85
N ASN A 41 103.50 55.33 -99.64
CA ASN A 41 102.16 55.60 -99.12
C ASN A 41 102.13 56.13 -97.67
N LYS A 42 103.20 55.91 -96.89
CA LYS A 42 103.35 56.52 -95.56
C LYS A 42 103.68 58.02 -95.61
N ILE A 43 104.34 58.48 -96.68
CA ILE A 43 104.70 59.89 -96.87
C ILE A 43 103.46 60.69 -97.29
N THR A 44 102.70 60.20 -98.27
CA THR A 44 101.48 60.87 -98.76
C THR A 44 100.38 60.96 -97.70
N ASN A 45 100.12 59.88 -96.95
CA ASN A 45 99.08 59.86 -95.90
C ASN A 45 99.38 60.72 -94.66
N ASN A 46 100.63 61.16 -94.46
CA ASN A 46 100.94 62.10 -93.38
C ASN A 46 100.71 63.57 -93.78
N ALA A 47 100.72 63.90 -95.08
CA ALA A 47 100.55 65.28 -95.55
C ALA A 47 99.12 65.83 -95.38
N PHE A 48 98.09 64.97 -95.45
CA PHE A 48 96.67 65.39 -95.48
C PHE A 48 95.90 65.21 -94.16
N LYS A 49 96.59 64.94 -93.03
CA LYS A 49 95.91 64.64 -91.75
C LYS A 49 95.23 65.83 -91.08
N SER A 50 95.76 67.05 -91.24
CA SER A 50 95.27 68.25 -90.54
C SER A 50 93.84 68.64 -90.93
N ASP A 51 93.53 68.56 -92.22
CA ASP A 51 92.32 69.17 -92.77
C ASP A 51 91.10 68.30 -92.52
N LYS A 52 91.29 66.98 -92.46
CA LYS A 52 90.25 65.99 -92.18
C LYS A 52 89.70 66.12 -90.75
N ILE A 53 90.54 66.51 -89.79
CA ILE A 53 90.14 66.69 -88.38
C ILE A 53 89.21 67.92 -88.22
N LYS A 54 89.53 69.04 -88.88
CA LYS A 54 88.72 70.27 -88.82
C LYS A 54 87.31 70.11 -89.39
N ALA A 55 87.13 69.23 -90.38
CA ALA A 55 85.83 68.96 -90.97
C ALA A 55 84.89 68.18 -90.04
N GLN A 56 85.41 67.29 -89.20
CA GLN A 56 84.58 66.47 -88.30
C GLN A 56 84.00 67.30 -87.15
N GLN A 57 84.79 68.20 -86.54
CA GLN A 57 84.37 69.00 -85.38
C GLN A 57 83.11 69.85 -85.66
N LYS A 58 83.01 70.46 -86.84
CA LYS A 58 81.82 71.26 -87.22
C LYS A 58 80.54 70.44 -87.35
N ALA A 59 80.62 69.17 -87.75
CA ALA A 59 79.44 68.32 -87.92
C ALA A 59 78.85 67.87 -86.57
N GLU A 60 79.70 67.69 -85.56
CA GLU A 60 79.29 67.31 -84.20
C GLU A 60 78.55 68.46 -83.49
N GLU A 61 78.97 69.71 -83.71
CA GLU A 61 78.32 70.91 -83.14
C GLU A 61 76.87 71.09 -83.64
N GLU A 62 76.61 70.93 -84.95
CA GLU A 62 75.25 71.02 -85.51
C GLU A 62 74.31 69.91 -85.00
N HIS A 63 74.83 68.69 -84.80
CA HIS A 63 74.04 67.58 -84.28
C HIS A 63 73.53 67.88 -82.87
N ASN A 64 74.42 68.31 -81.99
CA ASN A 64 74.12 68.60 -80.58
C ASN A 64 73.05 69.70 -80.43
N HIS A 65 73.04 70.70 -81.33
CA HIS A 65 72.04 71.77 -81.29
C HIS A 65 70.62 71.26 -81.62
N ARG A 66 70.47 70.28 -82.53
CA ARG A 66 69.16 69.72 -82.90
C ARG A 66 68.52 68.91 -81.78
N GLU A 67 69.30 68.12 -81.04
CA GLU A 67 68.76 67.31 -79.95
C GLU A 67 68.25 68.18 -78.78
N TYR A 68 68.95 69.28 -78.47
CA TYR A 68 68.52 70.25 -77.47
C TYR A 68 67.13 70.83 -77.78
N LEU A 69 66.89 71.25 -79.02
CA LEU A 69 65.60 71.80 -79.46
C LEU A 69 64.48 70.76 -79.39
N LYS A 70 64.76 69.49 -79.73
CA LYS A 70 63.79 68.40 -79.62
C LYS A 70 63.38 68.14 -78.16
N ALA A 71 64.35 68.04 -77.26
CA ALA A 71 64.10 67.81 -75.84
C ALA A 71 63.26 68.95 -75.20
N GLY A 72 63.48 70.20 -75.60
CA GLY A 72 62.66 71.33 -75.16
C GLY A 72 61.19 71.26 -75.62
N ASN A 73 60.95 70.78 -76.85
CA ASN A 73 59.60 70.60 -77.38
C ASN A 73 58.84 69.48 -76.67
N ASP A 74 59.49 68.33 -76.45
CA ASP A 74 58.86 67.17 -75.78
C ASP A 74 58.41 67.51 -74.34
N GLN A 75 59.15 68.35 -73.62
CA GLN A 75 58.76 68.87 -72.30
C GLN A 75 57.52 69.77 -72.36
N LEU A 76 57.43 70.67 -73.35
CA LEU A 76 56.27 71.53 -73.55
C LEU A 76 55.00 70.70 -73.82
N VAL A 77 55.09 69.68 -74.68
CA VAL A 77 53.96 68.78 -74.99
C VAL A 77 53.46 68.04 -73.76
N ALA A 78 54.35 67.61 -72.85
CA ALA A 78 53.97 66.94 -71.60
C ALA A 78 53.13 67.80 -70.65
N HIS A 79 53.26 69.14 -70.72
CA HIS A 79 52.50 70.08 -69.89
C HIS A 79 51.12 70.46 -70.46
N PHE A 80 50.84 70.18 -71.74
CA PHE A 80 49.53 70.50 -72.34
C PHE A 80 48.39 69.62 -71.79
N LYS A 81 47.45 70.25 -71.09
CA LYS A 81 46.21 69.62 -70.61
C LYS A 81 45.24 69.44 -71.77
N GLY A 82 45.27 68.25 -72.38
CA GLY A 82 44.44 67.91 -73.54
C GLY A 82 44.95 66.72 -74.36
N ASN A 83 46.19 66.25 -74.13
CA ASN A 83 46.73 65.08 -74.82
C ASN A 83 45.84 63.83 -74.59
N MET A 84 45.35 63.26 -75.69
CA MET A 84 44.42 62.12 -75.73
C MET A 84 44.91 60.91 -74.92
N GLN A 85 46.23 60.68 -74.93
CA GLN A 85 46.88 59.58 -74.20
C GLN A 85 46.58 59.65 -72.69
N ARG A 86 46.70 60.85 -72.09
CA ARG A 86 46.51 61.06 -70.65
C ARG A 86 45.06 60.86 -70.20
N THR A 87 44.10 61.07 -71.08
CA THR A 87 42.67 60.85 -70.80
C THR A 87 42.29 59.37 -70.88
N GLN A 88 42.93 58.61 -71.78
CA GLN A 88 42.80 57.15 -71.82
C GLN A 88 43.50 56.49 -70.63
N GLU A 89 44.70 56.96 -70.26
CA GLU A 89 45.43 56.51 -69.07
C GLU A 89 44.60 56.64 -67.79
N LYS A 90 43.93 57.78 -67.59
CA LYS A 90 43.04 57.97 -66.42
C LYS A 90 41.89 56.96 -66.37
N LYS A 91 41.19 56.72 -67.49
CA LYS A 91 40.12 55.71 -67.54
C LYS A 91 40.65 54.29 -67.31
N MET A 92 41.86 53.99 -67.78
CA MET A 92 42.54 52.73 -67.52
C MET A 92 42.99 52.61 -66.05
N GLN A 93 43.37 53.71 -65.39
CA GLN A 93 43.65 53.75 -63.95
C GLN A 93 42.38 53.52 -63.13
N GLU A 94 41.29 54.23 -63.42
CA GLU A 94 39.99 54.06 -62.76
C GLU A 94 39.45 52.61 -62.92
N MET A 95 39.59 52.01 -64.10
CA MET A 95 39.23 50.61 -64.32
C MET A 95 40.11 49.66 -63.50
N LYS A 96 41.43 49.90 -63.44
CA LYS A 96 42.36 49.12 -62.61
C LYS A 96 42.01 49.22 -61.13
N GLU A 97 41.74 50.41 -60.62
CA GLU A 97 41.33 50.62 -59.23
C GLU A 97 40.01 49.90 -58.90
N GLN A 98 39.04 49.88 -59.81
CA GLN A 98 37.79 49.13 -59.60
C GLN A 98 38.00 47.61 -59.63
N MET A 99 38.88 47.11 -60.49
CA MET A 99 39.26 45.69 -60.50
C MET A 99 40.03 45.31 -59.24
N GLU A 100 40.98 46.14 -58.81
CA GLU A 100 41.77 45.94 -57.60
C GLU A 100 40.90 45.96 -56.34
N LYS A 101 39.94 46.89 -56.22
CA LYS A 101 38.96 46.92 -55.12
C LYS A 101 38.08 45.66 -55.09
N LYS A 102 37.67 45.14 -56.25
CA LYS A 102 36.94 43.86 -56.33
C LYS A 102 37.81 42.67 -55.92
N GLU A 103 39.07 42.64 -56.37
CA GLU A 103 40.02 41.61 -55.94
C GLU A 103 40.30 41.66 -54.43
N GLN A 104 40.44 42.85 -53.84
CA GLN A 104 40.60 43.05 -52.40
C GLN A 104 39.38 42.51 -51.64
N GLN A 105 38.16 42.85 -52.04
CA GLN A 105 36.93 42.31 -51.42
C GLN A 105 36.81 40.78 -51.55
N VAL A 106 37.24 40.20 -52.67
CA VAL A 106 37.28 38.74 -52.86
C VAL A 106 38.36 38.09 -51.97
N LYS A 107 39.52 38.72 -51.80
CA LYS A 107 40.58 38.26 -50.88
C LYS A 107 40.11 38.32 -49.43
N GLU A 108 39.56 39.45 -48.98
CA GLU A 108 39.03 39.65 -47.62
C GLU A 108 37.92 38.65 -47.28
N SER A 109 36.94 38.46 -48.17
CA SER A 109 35.84 37.50 -47.95
C SER A 109 36.32 36.04 -47.97
N TYR A 110 37.34 35.71 -48.78
CA TYR A 110 38.00 34.39 -48.74
C TYR A 110 38.77 34.17 -47.43
N GLU A 111 39.49 35.18 -46.94
CA GLU A 111 40.21 35.13 -45.67
C GLU A 111 39.26 34.97 -44.48
N GLN A 112 38.18 35.77 -44.43
CA GLN A 112 37.12 35.60 -43.43
C GLN A 112 36.46 34.21 -43.50
N ALA A 113 36.20 33.68 -44.69
CA ALA A 113 35.65 32.32 -44.84
C ALA A 113 36.64 31.25 -44.34
N LYS A 114 37.94 31.43 -44.60
CA LYS A 114 39.03 30.55 -44.13
C LYS A 114 39.20 30.61 -42.61
N GLU A 115 39.13 31.79 -42.00
CA GLU A 115 39.15 31.97 -40.55
C GLU A 115 37.93 31.33 -39.88
N ASN A 116 36.72 31.59 -40.39
CA ASN A 116 35.50 30.96 -39.91
C ASN A 116 35.53 29.43 -40.04
N ALA A 117 36.11 28.89 -41.12
CA ALA A 117 36.32 27.47 -41.29
C ALA A 117 37.37 26.90 -40.31
N ALA A 118 38.45 27.63 -40.04
CA ALA A 118 39.47 27.27 -39.07
C ALA A 118 38.91 27.28 -37.64
N GLN A 119 38.13 28.29 -37.26
CA GLN A 119 37.42 28.36 -35.97
C GLN A 119 36.43 27.19 -35.81
N LYS A 120 35.55 26.96 -36.80
CA LYS A 120 34.63 25.80 -36.77
C LYS A 120 35.37 24.46 -36.72
N ARG A 121 36.56 24.36 -37.31
CA ARG A 121 37.42 23.16 -37.23
C ARG A 121 38.04 23.03 -35.84
N SER A 122 38.58 24.10 -35.25
CA SER A 122 39.17 24.07 -33.90
C SER A 122 38.11 23.76 -32.85
N GLU A 123 36.90 24.32 -32.95
CA GLU A 123 35.77 23.96 -32.10
C GLU A 123 35.39 22.47 -32.21
N LYS A 124 35.33 21.91 -33.43
CA LYS A 124 35.04 20.49 -33.63
C LYS A 124 36.12 19.60 -33.01
N ILE A 125 37.39 19.98 -33.17
CA ILE A 125 38.52 19.28 -32.56
C ILE A 125 38.44 19.36 -31.03
N ALA A 126 38.22 20.55 -30.46
CA ALA A 126 38.09 20.74 -29.02
C ALA A 126 36.89 19.98 -28.42
N LYS A 127 35.74 19.97 -29.10
CA LYS A 127 34.56 19.17 -28.71
C LYS A 127 34.86 17.66 -28.77
N ALA A 128 35.56 17.20 -29.80
CA ALA A 128 35.98 15.80 -29.91
C ALA A 128 37.00 15.40 -28.83
N GLN A 129 38.01 16.23 -28.57
CA GLN A 129 38.97 16.06 -27.49
C GLN A 129 38.27 16.01 -26.13
N GLN A 130 37.37 16.96 -25.84
CA GLN A 130 36.60 16.95 -24.60
C GLN A 130 35.73 15.69 -24.45
N MET A 131 35.16 15.17 -25.54
CA MET A 131 34.41 13.92 -25.53
C MET A 131 35.30 12.71 -25.25
N LEU A 132 36.49 12.64 -25.85
CA LEU A 132 37.48 11.59 -25.60
C LEU A 132 37.98 11.61 -24.15
N GLU A 133 38.31 12.79 -23.62
CA GLU A 133 38.69 12.95 -22.21
C GLU A 133 37.57 12.52 -21.25
N ARG A 134 36.30 12.84 -21.54
CA ARG A 134 35.15 12.38 -20.75
C ARG A 134 34.93 10.87 -20.77
N LEU A 135 35.39 10.18 -21.83
CA LEU A 135 35.29 8.72 -21.96
C LEU A 135 36.40 7.97 -21.19
N LYS A 136 37.47 8.65 -20.78
CA LYS A 136 38.52 8.07 -19.91
C LYS A 136 37.92 7.60 -18.57
N PRO A 137 38.51 6.57 -17.93
CA PRO A 137 37.91 5.92 -16.75
C PRO A 137 37.62 6.90 -15.59
N GLY A 138 38.54 7.82 -15.27
CA GLY A 138 38.33 8.81 -14.21
C GLY A 138 37.10 9.71 -14.46
N PRO A 139 37.07 10.51 -15.54
CA PRO A 139 35.91 11.34 -15.87
C PRO A 139 34.61 10.56 -16.07
N ARG A 140 34.66 9.30 -16.51
CA ARG A 140 33.51 8.40 -16.59
C ARG A 140 32.97 8.01 -15.20
N GLU A 141 33.84 7.76 -14.21
CA GLU A 141 33.43 7.55 -12.83
C GLU A 141 32.84 8.83 -12.20
N LEU A 142 33.35 10.02 -12.55
CA LEU A 142 32.72 11.28 -12.12
C LEU A 142 31.30 11.43 -12.66
N HIS A 143 31.03 11.05 -13.91
CA HIS A 143 29.66 11.04 -14.45
C HIS A 143 28.75 10.04 -13.72
N SER A 144 29.25 8.86 -13.32
CA SER A 144 28.45 7.92 -12.54
C SER A 144 28.15 8.47 -11.13
N ALA A 145 29.09 9.21 -10.52
CA ALA A 145 28.85 9.97 -9.30
C ALA A 145 27.82 11.10 -9.48
N VAL A 146 27.81 11.82 -10.61
CA VAL A 146 26.74 12.81 -10.93
C VAL A 146 25.38 12.12 -10.91
N LEU A 147 25.23 10.99 -11.62
CA LEU A 147 23.96 10.24 -11.68
C LEU A 147 23.54 9.73 -10.30
N GLN A 148 24.46 9.15 -9.54
CA GLN A 148 24.19 8.71 -8.15
C GLN A 148 23.78 9.88 -7.25
N SER A 149 24.41 11.05 -7.37
CA SER A 149 24.05 12.24 -6.59
C SER A 149 22.63 12.73 -6.92
N GLU A 150 22.22 12.71 -8.19
CA GLU A 150 20.86 13.08 -8.59
C GLU A 150 19.81 12.08 -8.11
N VAL A 151 20.11 10.76 -8.15
CA VAL A 151 19.25 9.73 -7.57
C VAL A 151 19.09 9.91 -6.06
N LEU A 152 20.16 10.24 -5.34
CA LEU A 152 20.08 10.53 -3.90
C LEU A 152 19.29 11.81 -3.60
N ARG A 153 19.43 12.86 -4.41
CA ARG A 153 18.61 14.08 -4.32
C ARG A 153 17.13 13.78 -4.56
N ALA A 154 16.80 13.05 -5.62
CA ALA A 154 15.43 12.63 -5.92
C ALA A 154 14.84 11.77 -4.78
N ARG A 155 15.62 10.86 -4.20
CA ARG A 155 15.21 10.05 -3.04
C ARG A 155 14.96 10.89 -1.79
N ASN A 156 15.73 11.95 -1.56
CA ASN A 156 15.49 12.87 -0.44
C ASN A 156 14.21 13.69 -0.64
N ILE A 157 13.94 14.16 -1.87
CA ILE A 157 12.66 14.81 -2.21
C ILE A 157 11.48 13.83 -2.05
N GLN A 158 11.64 12.57 -2.47
CA GLN A 158 10.61 11.55 -2.27
C GLN A 158 10.35 11.27 -0.77
N ARG A 159 11.38 11.34 0.08
CA ARG A 159 11.21 11.21 1.54
C ARG A 159 10.40 12.36 2.13
N SER A 160 10.70 13.61 1.79
CA SER A 160 9.93 14.76 2.31
C SER A 160 8.47 14.71 1.86
N ILE A 161 8.22 14.39 0.58
CA ILE A 161 6.86 14.18 0.05
C ILE A 161 6.15 13.02 0.78
N ASN A 162 6.83 11.91 1.05
CA ASN A 162 6.24 10.79 1.80
C ASN A 162 5.94 11.14 3.26
N GLU A 163 6.69 12.06 3.88
CA GLU A 163 6.40 12.58 5.22
C GLU A 163 5.18 13.51 5.23
N GLU A 164 5.01 14.34 4.19
CA GLU A 164 3.79 15.13 3.98
C GLU A 164 2.57 14.23 3.80
N PHE A 165 2.65 13.18 2.96
CA PHE A 165 1.57 12.19 2.83
C PHE A 165 1.26 11.49 4.16
N LYS A 166 2.27 11.10 4.95
CA LYS A 166 2.05 10.51 6.29
C LYS A 166 1.36 11.48 7.24
N LYS A 167 1.67 12.79 7.20
CA LYS A 167 0.99 13.81 8.00
C LYS A 167 -0.46 13.99 7.55
N ALA A 168 -0.72 14.02 6.25
CA ALA A 168 -2.06 14.13 5.68
C ALA A 168 -2.95 12.91 6.02
N ILE A 169 -2.42 11.69 5.91
CA ILE A 169 -3.13 10.45 6.28
C ILE A 169 -3.49 10.47 7.76
N LYS A 170 -2.54 10.77 8.66
CA LYS A 170 -2.81 10.88 10.11
C LYS A 170 -3.87 11.93 10.45
N LEU A 171 -3.86 13.08 9.75
CA LEU A 171 -4.90 14.11 9.92
C LEU A 171 -6.27 13.56 9.51
N GLN A 172 -6.36 12.94 8.33
CA GLN A 172 -7.58 12.33 7.80
C GLN A 172 -8.11 11.21 8.72
N GLU A 173 -7.24 10.34 9.24
CA GLU A 173 -7.60 9.31 10.23
C GLU A 173 -8.17 9.92 11.52
N SER A 174 -7.58 11.03 12.01
CA SER A 174 -8.10 11.72 13.19
C SER A 174 -9.47 12.37 12.95
N GLU A 175 -9.75 12.82 11.73
CA GLU A 175 -11.04 13.39 11.34
C GLU A 175 -12.12 12.32 11.12
N THR A 176 -11.77 11.18 10.53
CA THR A 176 -12.71 10.05 10.36
C THR A 176 -13.02 9.40 11.71
N GLN A 177 -12.04 9.28 12.61
CA GLN A 177 -12.27 8.84 13.98
C GLN A 177 -13.26 9.77 14.71
N LYS A 178 -13.00 11.09 14.73
CA LYS A 178 -13.93 12.08 15.32
C LYS A 178 -15.33 12.02 14.70
N ARG A 179 -15.43 11.78 13.39
CA ARG A 179 -16.72 11.61 12.71
C ARG A 179 -17.46 10.35 13.20
N CYS A 180 -16.75 9.24 13.37
CA CYS A 180 -17.29 7.99 13.90
C CYS A 180 -17.75 8.15 15.37
N GLU A 181 -16.92 8.78 16.21
CA GLU A 181 -17.26 9.11 17.60
C GLU A 181 -18.52 9.98 17.69
N ASN A 182 -18.60 11.03 16.86
CA ASN A 182 -19.78 11.90 16.78
C ASN A 182 -21.04 11.15 16.30
N GLN A 183 -20.92 10.21 15.36
CA GLN A 183 -22.03 9.36 14.93
C GLN A 183 -22.50 8.43 16.05
N GLY A 184 -21.57 7.78 16.77
CA GLY A 184 -21.89 6.96 17.95
C GLY A 184 -22.60 7.76 19.04
N MET A 185 -22.11 8.97 19.35
CA MET A 185 -22.75 9.89 20.29
C MET A 185 -24.15 10.32 19.83
N SER A 186 -24.36 10.55 18.53
CA SER A 186 -25.70 10.84 17.98
C SER A 186 -26.66 9.68 18.22
N TRP A 187 -26.24 8.43 17.97
CA TRP A 187 -27.09 7.25 18.20
C TRP A 187 -27.42 7.04 19.68
N ILE A 188 -26.47 7.29 20.58
CA ILE A 188 -26.71 7.25 22.05
C ILE A 188 -27.75 8.31 22.44
N ASN A 189 -27.61 9.54 21.94
CA ASN A 189 -28.54 10.63 22.22
C ASN A 189 -29.95 10.37 21.65
N ASP A 190 -30.05 9.79 20.45
CA ASP A 190 -31.32 9.43 19.82
C ASP A 190 -32.03 8.29 20.58
N GLU A 191 -31.31 7.28 21.05
CA GLU A 191 -31.92 6.20 21.85
C GLU A 191 -32.34 6.69 23.24
N GLN A 192 -31.56 7.59 23.88
CA GLN A 192 -31.99 8.28 25.09
C GLN A 192 -33.27 9.10 24.87
N ARG A 193 -33.40 9.79 23.73
CA ARG A 193 -34.62 10.52 23.36
C ARG A 193 -35.81 9.59 23.19
N ARG A 194 -35.65 8.47 22.48
CA ARG A 194 -36.69 7.44 22.31
C ARG A 194 -37.10 6.77 23.62
N LEU A 195 -36.17 6.61 24.57
CA LEU A 195 -36.49 6.13 25.92
C LEU A 195 -37.31 7.18 26.70
N ALA A 196 -36.92 8.46 26.65
CA ALA A 196 -37.68 9.53 27.29
C ALA A 196 -39.08 9.72 26.67
N GLU A 197 -39.23 9.58 25.35
CA GLU A 197 -40.52 9.59 24.66
C GLU A 197 -41.40 8.40 25.06
N ARG A 198 -40.85 7.18 25.09
CA ARG A 198 -41.57 5.99 25.60
C ARG A 198 -42.06 6.19 27.04
N GLN A 199 -41.20 6.71 27.92
CA GLN A 199 -41.59 7.03 29.30
C GLN A 199 -42.69 8.08 29.39
N LYS A 200 -42.61 9.16 28.59
CA LYS A 200 -43.67 10.18 28.50
C LYS A 200 -45.00 9.58 28.07
N ASN A 201 -45.00 8.77 27.01
CA ASN A 201 -46.21 8.14 26.47
C ASN A 201 -46.81 7.11 27.45
N THR A 202 -45.97 6.35 28.17
CA THR A 202 -46.44 5.45 29.25
C THR A 202 -47.05 6.23 30.41
N ASN A 203 -46.48 7.39 30.75
CA ASN A 203 -46.99 8.26 31.81
C ASN A 203 -48.31 8.95 31.42
N SER A 204 -48.47 9.41 30.19
CA SER A 204 -49.74 9.99 29.72
C SER A 204 -50.85 8.93 29.68
N TYR A 205 -50.58 7.75 29.12
CA TYR A 205 -51.53 6.64 29.13
C TYR A 205 -51.93 6.21 30.55
N LYS A 206 -50.99 6.19 31.49
CA LYS A 206 -51.28 5.94 32.91
C LYS A 206 -52.20 7.02 33.51
N GLN A 207 -52.02 8.28 33.15
CA GLN A 207 -52.89 9.38 33.61
C GLN A 207 -54.31 9.26 33.01
N GLU A 208 -54.43 8.99 31.72
CA GLU A 208 -55.71 8.74 31.03
C GLU A 208 -56.45 7.56 31.67
N LEU A 209 -55.77 6.43 31.91
CA LEU A 209 -56.36 5.27 32.57
C LEU A 209 -56.85 5.59 33.99
N LEU A 210 -56.09 6.38 34.77
CA LEU A 210 -56.51 6.81 36.11
C LEU A 210 -57.74 7.74 36.05
N GLN A 211 -57.80 8.65 35.07
CA GLN A 211 -58.99 9.48 34.81
C GLN A 211 -60.20 8.59 34.47
N THR A 212 -60.05 7.65 33.53
CA THR A 212 -61.10 6.68 33.15
C THR A 212 -61.56 5.84 34.35
N ILE A 213 -60.66 5.41 35.23
CA ILE A 213 -61.05 4.69 36.46
C ILE A 213 -61.87 5.61 37.39
N SER A 214 -61.46 6.86 37.58
CA SER A 214 -62.18 7.83 38.43
C SER A 214 -63.57 8.16 37.88
N GLU A 215 -63.71 8.29 36.56
CA GLU A 215 -64.98 8.56 35.90
C GLU A 215 -65.92 7.34 35.97
N ASN A 216 -65.41 6.13 35.75
CA ASN A 216 -66.16 4.90 35.99
C ASN A 216 -66.62 4.74 37.45
N GLN A 217 -65.81 5.15 38.43
CA GLN A 217 -66.22 5.16 39.84
C GLN A 217 -67.34 6.18 40.09
N ARG A 218 -67.25 7.37 39.49
CA ARG A 218 -68.30 8.40 39.56
C ARG A 218 -69.60 7.92 38.93
N GLN A 219 -69.56 7.36 37.72
CA GLN A 219 -70.73 6.79 37.04
C GLN A 219 -71.39 5.68 37.89
N LYS A 220 -70.60 4.76 38.47
CA LYS A 220 -71.13 3.74 39.39
C LYS A 220 -71.76 4.33 40.65
N ALA A 221 -71.24 5.44 41.18
CA ALA A 221 -71.83 6.13 42.32
C ALA A 221 -73.14 6.86 41.94
N GLU A 222 -73.21 7.43 40.73
CA GLU A 222 -74.41 8.06 40.19
C GLU A 222 -75.51 7.03 39.89
N GLN A 223 -75.18 5.88 39.28
CA GLN A 223 -76.08 4.74 39.09
C GLN A 223 -76.61 4.20 40.43
N LYS A 224 -75.75 4.02 41.44
CA LYS A 224 -76.21 3.62 42.79
C LYS A 224 -77.18 4.64 43.40
N LYS A 225 -76.94 5.94 43.21
CA LYS A 225 -77.87 7.00 43.66
C LYS A 225 -79.20 6.96 42.90
N GLN A 226 -79.20 6.66 41.59
CA GLN A 226 -80.42 6.47 40.81
C GLN A 226 -81.23 5.27 41.33
N ILE A 227 -80.60 4.10 41.47
CA ILE A 227 -81.25 2.88 41.98
C ILE A 227 -81.85 3.11 43.38
N ILE A 228 -81.15 3.82 44.28
CA ILE A 228 -81.68 4.14 45.62
C ILE A 228 -82.92 5.05 45.53
N ARG A 229 -82.92 6.06 44.65
CA ARG A 229 -84.09 6.94 44.44
C ARG A 229 -85.26 6.18 43.85
N GLU A 230 -85.03 5.30 42.89
CA GLU A 230 -86.05 4.43 42.28
C GLU A 230 -86.66 3.49 43.32
N GLN A 231 -85.84 2.88 44.18
CA GLN A 231 -86.30 2.04 45.30
C GLN A 231 -87.09 2.84 46.34
N GLN A 232 -86.71 4.08 46.62
CA GLN A 232 -87.48 4.97 47.51
C GLN A 232 -88.84 5.31 46.89
N ALA A 233 -88.87 5.79 45.64
CA ALA A 233 -90.10 6.08 44.93
C ALA A 233 -91.04 4.86 44.81
N ALA A 234 -90.49 3.66 44.57
CA ALA A 234 -91.26 2.42 44.55
C ALA A 234 -91.88 2.09 45.92
N ARG A 235 -91.15 2.30 47.03
CA ARG A 235 -91.69 2.14 48.39
C ARG A 235 -92.77 3.17 48.69
N ASP A 236 -92.55 4.44 48.37
CA ASP A 236 -93.50 5.51 48.58
C ASP A 236 -94.81 5.26 47.81
N ASN A 237 -94.71 4.75 46.57
CA ASN A 237 -95.86 4.32 45.77
C ASN A 237 -96.62 3.17 46.46
N ILE A 238 -95.93 2.08 46.85
CA ILE A 238 -96.56 0.93 47.54
C ILE A 238 -97.23 1.35 48.86
N ASP A 239 -96.59 2.21 49.66
CA ASP A 239 -97.15 2.74 50.89
C ASP A 239 -98.41 3.59 50.63
N SER A 240 -98.44 4.34 49.52
CA SER A 240 -99.61 5.12 49.11
C SER A 240 -100.78 4.21 48.68
N GLU A 241 -100.50 3.14 47.93
CA GLU A 241 -101.48 2.14 47.50
C GLU A 241 -102.04 1.36 48.70
N MET A 242 -101.18 0.92 49.62
CA MET A 242 -101.57 0.24 50.85
C MET A 242 -102.47 1.12 51.72
N LYS A 243 -102.14 2.41 51.91
CA LYS A 243 -103.01 3.37 52.61
C LYS A 243 -104.37 3.51 51.92
N ALA A 244 -104.40 3.55 50.59
CA ALA A 244 -105.64 3.62 49.82
C ALA A 244 -106.49 2.32 49.93
N GLN A 245 -105.86 1.14 49.99
CA GLN A 245 -106.55 -0.13 50.24
C GLN A 245 -107.15 -0.19 51.65
N ILE A 246 -106.38 0.14 52.69
CA ILE A 246 -106.86 0.17 54.08
C ILE A 246 -108.05 1.13 54.25
N ALA A 247 -108.04 2.28 53.56
CA ALA A 247 -109.16 3.21 53.55
C ALA A 247 -110.43 2.60 52.91
N LYS A 248 -110.29 1.90 51.77
CA LYS A 248 -111.40 1.19 51.11
C LYS A 248 -111.96 0.07 51.99
N GLU A 249 -111.11 -0.73 52.63
CA GLU A 249 -111.52 -1.82 53.52
C GLU A 249 -112.29 -1.30 54.75
N LYS A 250 -111.81 -0.23 55.40
CA LYS A 250 -112.52 0.41 56.51
C LYS A 250 -113.93 0.85 56.09
N ALA A 251 -114.07 1.51 54.94
CA ALA A 251 -115.37 1.91 54.40
C ALA A 251 -116.30 0.72 54.09
N ILE A 252 -115.76 -0.41 53.62
CA ILE A 252 -116.53 -1.66 53.43
C ILE A 252 -116.97 -2.25 54.78
N MET A 253 -116.09 -2.27 55.78
CA MET A 253 -116.40 -2.79 57.11
C MET A 253 -117.46 -1.99 57.85
N GLU A 254 -117.47 -0.66 57.70
CA GLU A 254 -118.55 0.19 58.23
C GLU A 254 -119.90 -0.10 57.55
N LYS A 255 -119.91 -0.24 56.21
CA LYS A 255 -121.12 -0.66 55.46
C LYS A 255 -121.64 -2.02 55.94
N LYS A 256 -120.75 -3.00 56.15
CA LYS A 256 -121.11 -4.33 56.69
C LYS A 256 -121.69 -4.24 58.11
N LYS A 257 -121.10 -3.44 59.00
CA LYS A 257 -121.63 -3.21 60.37
C LYS A 257 -123.02 -2.55 60.34
N ALA A 258 -123.25 -1.60 59.44
CA ALA A 258 -124.56 -0.96 59.26
C ALA A 258 -125.62 -1.96 58.75
N LEU A 259 -125.26 -2.85 57.83
CA LEU A 259 -126.14 -3.91 57.34
C LEU A 259 -126.50 -4.93 58.45
N LEU A 260 -125.51 -5.41 59.20
CA LEU A 260 -125.71 -6.34 60.32
C LEU A 260 -126.68 -5.79 61.38
N ARG A 261 -126.60 -4.49 61.69
CA ARG A 261 -127.54 -3.82 62.61
C ARG A 261 -128.99 -3.84 62.09
N LYS A 262 -129.21 -3.69 60.78
CA LYS A 262 -130.55 -3.81 60.18
C LYS A 262 -131.06 -5.25 60.27
N ASN A 263 -130.26 -6.22 59.83
CA ASN A 263 -130.64 -7.63 59.84
C ASN A 263 -130.97 -8.15 61.26
N ALA A 264 -130.25 -7.69 62.29
CA ALA A 264 -130.53 -8.07 63.67
C ALA A 264 -131.92 -7.60 64.16
N LEU A 265 -132.34 -6.39 63.78
CA LEU A 265 -133.66 -5.84 64.11
C LEU A 265 -134.80 -6.57 63.38
N GLU A 266 -134.54 -7.03 62.15
CA GLU A 266 -135.51 -7.86 61.39
C GLU A 266 -135.60 -9.28 61.97
N ALA A 267 -134.48 -9.88 62.35
CA ALA A 267 -134.45 -11.20 62.98
C ALA A 267 -135.22 -11.25 64.30
N MET A 268 -135.14 -10.21 65.14
CA MET A 268 -135.92 -10.11 66.38
C MET A 268 -137.44 -10.17 66.10
N LYS A 269 -137.93 -9.45 65.09
CA LYS A 269 -139.36 -9.48 64.69
C LYS A 269 -139.79 -10.87 64.22
N MET A 270 -138.93 -11.60 63.50
CA MET A 270 -139.24 -12.96 63.03
C MET A 270 -139.32 -13.99 64.16
N VAL A 271 -138.47 -13.86 65.20
CA VAL A 271 -138.51 -14.77 66.38
C VAL A 271 -139.79 -14.58 67.19
N GLU A 272 -140.24 -13.34 67.35
CA GLU A 272 -141.49 -13.02 68.05
C GLU A 272 -142.72 -13.62 67.34
N GLN A 273 -142.76 -13.55 66.01
CA GLN A 273 -143.79 -14.25 65.21
C GLN A 273 -143.71 -15.78 65.28
N ARG A 274 -142.55 -16.37 65.58
CA ARG A 274 -142.37 -17.82 65.69
C ARG A 274 -142.93 -18.36 67.01
N ARG A 275 -142.59 -17.71 68.13
CA ARG A 275 -143.11 -18.00 69.49
C ARG A 275 -144.65 -17.96 69.61
N LEU A 276 -145.33 -17.29 68.68
CA LEU A 276 -146.78 -17.22 68.62
C LEU A 276 -147.40 -18.41 67.89
N ARG A 277 -146.66 -19.04 66.95
CA ARG A 277 -147.05 -20.27 66.26
C ARG A 277 -146.78 -21.50 67.12
N ASP A 278 -145.60 -21.56 67.73
CA ASP A 278 -145.13 -22.73 68.49
C ASP A 278 -146.12 -23.08 69.63
N ARG A 279 -146.66 -22.07 70.33
CA ARG A 279 -147.72 -22.25 71.35
C ARG A 279 -149.01 -22.90 70.85
N MET A 280 -149.40 -22.67 69.59
CA MET A 280 -150.58 -23.34 69.00
C MET A 280 -150.29 -24.79 68.60
N VAL A 281 -149.02 -25.17 68.44
CA VAL A 281 -148.63 -26.55 68.11
C VAL A 281 -148.58 -27.41 69.38
N GLU A 282 -148.05 -26.89 70.49
CA GLU A 282 -148.02 -27.58 71.79
C GLU A 282 -149.43 -28.03 72.24
N GLU A 283 -150.47 -27.19 72.09
CA GLU A 283 -151.86 -27.53 72.39
C GLU A 283 -152.45 -28.67 71.53
N VAL A 284 -151.85 -28.95 70.36
CA VAL A 284 -152.25 -30.05 69.47
C VAL A 284 -151.49 -31.34 69.80
N GLU A 285 -150.20 -31.24 70.15
CA GLU A 285 -149.34 -32.39 70.46
C GLU A 285 -149.77 -33.11 71.75
N ASP A 286 -150.16 -32.37 72.79
CA ASP A 286 -150.67 -32.95 74.05
C ASP A 286 -151.91 -33.85 73.83
N ARG A 287 -152.81 -33.44 72.91
CA ARG A 287 -153.97 -34.27 72.52
C ARG A 287 -153.55 -35.53 71.75
N LEU A 288 -152.48 -35.46 70.96
CA LEU A 288 -151.97 -36.59 70.18
C LEU A 288 -151.30 -37.66 71.08
N CYS A 289 -150.58 -37.23 72.11
CA CYS A 289 -149.88 -38.13 73.04
C CYS A 289 -150.83 -39.06 73.82
N CYS A 290 -152.03 -38.60 74.18
CA CYS A 290 -153.05 -39.45 74.81
C CYS A 290 -153.55 -40.58 73.88
N VAL A 291 -153.59 -40.36 72.57
CA VAL A 291 -154.05 -41.36 71.58
C VAL A 291 -152.94 -42.36 71.23
N TYR A 292 -151.68 -41.95 71.23
CA TYR A 292 -150.56 -42.82 70.83
C TYR A 292 -150.21 -43.88 71.90
N ASN A 293 -150.30 -43.53 73.18
CA ASN A 293 -149.91 -44.40 74.30
C ASN A 293 -150.80 -45.65 74.48
N THR A 294 -152.05 -45.60 74.03
CA THR A 294 -152.96 -46.76 74.03
C THR A 294 -152.67 -47.73 72.88
N GLY A 295 -152.27 -47.23 71.70
CA GLY A 295 -151.95 -48.06 70.53
C GLY A 295 -150.61 -48.80 70.63
N LYS A 296 -149.57 -48.17 71.19
CA LYS A 296 -148.20 -48.75 71.16
C LYS A 296 -148.07 -50.08 71.90
N ARG A 297 -148.81 -50.29 73.00
CA ARG A 297 -148.80 -51.54 73.79
C ARG A 297 -149.27 -52.79 73.00
N GLN A 298 -149.92 -52.62 71.86
CA GLN A 298 -150.42 -53.75 71.04
C GLN A 298 -149.43 -54.18 69.94
N LEU A 299 -148.48 -53.32 69.53
CA LEU A 299 -147.57 -53.60 68.41
C LEU A 299 -146.22 -54.18 68.82
N ASP A 300 -145.73 -53.87 70.02
CA ASP A 300 -144.40 -54.31 70.46
C ASP A 300 -144.31 -55.85 70.65
N ASN A 301 -145.45 -56.54 70.87
CA ASN A 301 -145.51 -58.01 70.94
C ASN A 301 -145.27 -58.73 69.60
N MET A 302 -145.39 -58.04 68.44
CA MET A 302 -145.33 -58.68 67.11
C MET A 302 -143.97 -58.59 66.40
N ARG A 303 -143.01 -57.80 66.91
CA ARG A 303 -141.75 -57.50 66.18
C ARG A 303 -140.55 -58.36 66.56
N ALA A 304 -140.62 -59.13 67.65
CA ALA A 304 -139.49 -59.89 68.16
C ALA A 304 -139.07 -61.10 67.27
N GLU A 305 -139.99 -61.64 66.45
CA GLU A 305 -139.82 -62.96 65.82
C GLU A 305 -139.11 -62.97 64.45
N GLN A 306 -138.96 -61.83 63.76
CA GLN A 306 -138.49 -61.83 62.36
C GLN A 306 -136.98 -61.59 62.16
N ALA A 307 -136.23 -61.15 63.17
CA ALA A 307 -134.87 -60.64 62.98
C ALA A 307 -133.78 -61.69 62.67
N GLN A 308 -134.06 -62.99 62.84
CA GLN A 308 -133.03 -64.05 62.86
C GLN A 308 -132.60 -64.61 61.47
N LYS A 309 -133.24 -64.21 60.36
CA LYS A 309 -133.09 -64.91 59.06
C LYS A 309 -132.01 -64.39 58.08
N ILE A 310 -131.27 -63.33 58.40
CA ILE A 310 -130.49 -62.55 57.40
C ILE A 310 -128.98 -62.91 57.36
N LEU A 311 -128.50 -63.85 58.18
CA LEU A 311 -127.07 -63.97 58.53
C LEU A 311 -126.16 -64.88 57.66
N ASN A 312 -126.64 -65.58 56.62
CA ASN A 312 -125.90 -66.70 55.99
C ASN A 312 -125.21 -66.47 54.61
N ASP A 313 -125.45 -65.36 53.89
CA ASP A 313 -125.19 -65.31 52.43
C ASP A 313 -123.81 -64.80 51.93
N LYS A 314 -122.78 -64.63 52.78
CA LYS A 314 -121.59 -63.82 52.41
C LYS A 314 -120.19 -64.46 52.43
N GLN A 315 -120.03 -65.76 52.70
CA GLN A 315 -118.72 -66.30 53.12
C GLN A 315 -117.96 -67.24 52.15
N SER A 316 -118.27 -67.29 50.85
CA SER A 316 -117.74 -68.32 49.91
C SER A 316 -117.16 -67.81 48.57
N LYS A 317 -116.37 -66.71 48.55
CA LYS A 317 -115.85 -66.12 47.28
C LYS A 317 -114.40 -65.64 47.25
N VAL A 318 -113.56 -65.93 48.26
CA VAL A 318 -112.25 -65.27 48.42
C VAL A 318 -111.03 -66.21 48.31
N GLU A 319 -111.17 -67.53 48.44
CA GLU A 319 -110.01 -68.41 48.67
C GLU A 319 -109.32 -69.01 47.42
N GLU A 320 -109.87 -68.86 46.20
CA GLU A 320 -109.36 -69.60 45.02
C GLU A 320 -108.21 -68.93 44.25
N GLN A 321 -107.90 -67.65 44.46
CA GLN A 321 -107.00 -66.90 43.55
C GLN A 321 -105.49 -66.89 43.92
N VAL A 322 -105.08 -67.50 45.03
CA VAL A 322 -103.71 -67.31 45.58
C VAL A 322 -102.70 -68.40 45.18
N LYS A 323 -103.12 -69.53 44.57
CA LYS A 323 -102.25 -70.72 44.34
C LYS A 323 -101.54 -70.82 42.98
N GLN A 324 -101.58 -69.80 42.12
CA GLN A 324 -101.07 -69.92 40.72
C GLN A 324 -99.71 -69.23 40.43
N LEU A 325 -99.03 -68.60 41.41
CA LEU A 325 -97.86 -67.74 41.16
C LEU A 325 -96.51 -68.22 41.76
N THR A 326 -96.30 -69.53 41.97
CA THR A 326 -95.08 -70.05 42.65
C THR A 326 -94.34 -71.18 41.92
N LEU A 327 -94.39 -71.27 40.58
CA LEU A 327 -93.75 -72.35 39.81
C LEU A 327 -92.82 -71.91 38.65
N ALA A 328 -92.45 -70.63 38.53
CA ALA A 328 -91.66 -70.12 37.39
C ALA A 328 -90.15 -69.90 37.64
N ASP A 329 -89.67 -69.92 38.89
CA ASP A 329 -88.38 -69.27 39.26
C ASP A 329 -87.21 -70.25 39.57
N GLY A 330 -87.40 -71.55 39.32
CA GLY A 330 -86.43 -72.60 39.67
C GLY A 330 -85.43 -72.99 38.57
N ALA A 331 -85.80 -72.90 37.29
CA ALA A 331 -85.01 -73.48 36.20
C ALA A 331 -83.82 -72.61 35.73
N ALA A 332 -83.91 -71.28 35.87
CA ALA A 332 -82.88 -70.36 35.34
C ALA A 332 -81.55 -70.41 36.13
N LYS A 333 -81.62 -70.54 37.46
CA LYS A 333 -80.46 -70.40 38.37
C LYS A 333 -79.47 -71.57 38.32
N ALA A 334 -79.86 -72.72 37.78
CA ALA A 334 -79.00 -73.90 37.67
C ALA A 334 -78.10 -73.88 36.41
N ALA A 335 -78.58 -73.31 35.30
CA ALA A 335 -77.82 -73.26 34.04
C ALA A 335 -76.65 -72.26 34.07
N GLU A 336 -76.78 -71.20 34.88
CA GLU A 336 -75.82 -70.10 34.95
C GLU A 336 -74.56 -70.46 35.78
N SER A 337 -74.73 -71.20 36.88
CA SER A 337 -73.63 -71.65 37.75
C SER A 337 -72.69 -72.67 37.07
N GLU A 338 -73.23 -73.49 36.16
CA GLU A 338 -72.48 -74.45 35.33
C GLU A 338 -71.62 -73.78 34.24
N ARG A 339 -72.03 -72.62 33.70
CA ARG A 339 -71.19 -71.82 32.78
C ARG A 339 -70.03 -71.17 33.52
N LEU A 340 -70.32 -70.47 34.61
CA LEU A 340 -69.34 -69.72 35.40
C LEU A 340 -68.14 -70.59 35.85
N ARG A 341 -68.41 -71.86 36.23
CA ARG A 341 -67.36 -72.80 36.65
C ARG A 341 -66.42 -73.25 35.53
N ARG A 342 -66.91 -73.33 34.27
CA ARG A 342 -66.08 -73.69 33.10
C ARG A 342 -65.20 -72.52 32.66
N ASP A 343 -65.70 -71.29 32.73
CA ASP A 343 -64.94 -70.09 32.36
C ASP A 343 -63.80 -69.80 33.34
N ILE A 344 -63.99 -70.00 34.65
CA ILE A 344 -62.93 -69.85 35.66
C ILE A 344 -61.77 -70.84 35.40
N SER A 345 -62.07 -72.11 35.12
CA SER A 345 -61.07 -73.14 34.85
C SER A 345 -60.27 -72.87 33.57
N THR A 346 -60.94 -72.48 32.48
CA THR A 346 -60.26 -72.14 31.21
C THR A 346 -59.44 -70.86 31.30
N MET A 347 -59.83 -69.90 32.16
CA MET A 347 -59.04 -68.69 32.43
C MET A 347 -57.78 -69.00 33.23
N GLN A 348 -57.87 -69.84 34.28
CA GLN A 348 -56.71 -70.24 35.09
C GLN A 348 -55.67 -71.01 34.28
N LEU A 349 -56.08 -71.94 33.40
CA LEU A 349 -55.17 -72.69 32.53
C LEU A 349 -54.44 -71.79 31.51
N LYS A 350 -55.10 -70.74 31.01
CA LYS A 350 -54.46 -69.74 30.13
C LYS A 350 -53.45 -68.89 30.90
N PHE A 351 -53.78 -68.48 32.13
CA PHE A 351 -52.91 -67.65 32.96
C PHE A 351 -51.59 -68.37 33.31
N THR A 352 -51.64 -69.62 33.77
CA THR A 352 -50.42 -70.40 34.08
C THR A 352 -49.56 -70.65 32.84
N ALA A 353 -50.19 -70.98 31.69
CA ALA A 353 -49.49 -71.14 30.43
C ALA A 353 -48.84 -69.85 29.90
N GLU A 354 -49.41 -68.67 30.20
CA GLU A 354 -48.82 -67.38 29.89
C GLU A 354 -47.67 -67.00 30.84
N GLU A 355 -47.80 -67.26 32.14
CA GLU A 355 -46.72 -67.03 33.11
C GLU A 355 -45.49 -67.89 32.79
N GLU A 356 -45.66 -69.19 32.50
CA GLU A 356 -44.55 -70.03 32.06
C GLU A 356 -43.88 -69.51 30.78
N LYS A 357 -44.67 -69.05 29.79
CA LYS A 357 -44.12 -68.44 28.56
C LYS A 357 -43.36 -67.14 28.86
N LYS A 358 -43.85 -66.30 29.78
CA LYS A 358 -43.15 -65.09 30.24
C LYS A 358 -41.83 -65.45 30.94
N VAL A 359 -41.85 -66.41 31.86
CA VAL A 359 -40.64 -66.89 32.57
C VAL A 359 -39.61 -67.48 31.61
N ARG A 360 -40.03 -68.30 30.64
CA ARG A 360 -39.14 -68.86 29.60
C ARG A 360 -38.52 -67.75 28.74
N LYS A 361 -39.32 -66.77 28.27
CA LYS A 361 -38.81 -65.60 27.52
C LYS A 361 -37.82 -64.77 28.33
N VAL A 362 -38.09 -64.51 29.61
CA VAL A 362 -37.18 -63.75 30.50
C VAL A 362 -35.88 -64.52 30.76
N LYS A 363 -35.92 -65.85 30.96
CA LYS A 363 -34.72 -66.68 31.10
C LYS A 363 -33.88 -66.68 29.82
N ALA A 364 -34.51 -66.88 28.65
CA ALA A 364 -33.82 -66.85 27.36
C ALA A 364 -33.20 -65.46 27.07
N ALA A 365 -33.92 -64.36 27.35
CA ALA A 365 -33.40 -63.01 27.18
C ALA A 365 -32.20 -62.71 28.12
N LYS A 366 -32.23 -63.20 29.37
CA LYS A 366 -31.09 -63.10 30.30
C LYS A 366 -29.88 -63.90 29.79
N GLN A 367 -30.09 -65.12 29.29
CA GLN A 367 -29.02 -65.94 28.72
C GLN A 367 -28.42 -65.31 27.46
N ALA A 368 -29.24 -64.84 26.52
CA ALA A 368 -28.79 -64.14 25.32
C ALA A 368 -27.97 -62.89 25.67
N ARG A 369 -28.37 -62.13 26.70
CA ARG A 369 -27.60 -60.96 27.17
C ARG A 369 -26.23 -61.33 27.75
N ILE A 370 -26.14 -62.46 28.45
CA ILE A 370 -24.86 -62.96 29.00
C ILE A 370 -23.95 -63.45 27.86
N VAL A 371 -24.50 -64.16 26.87
CA VAL A 371 -23.73 -64.62 25.69
C VAL A 371 -23.22 -63.42 24.89
N ALA A 372 -24.08 -62.46 24.56
CA ALA A 372 -23.68 -61.25 23.83
C ALA A 372 -22.58 -60.46 24.56
N TYR A 373 -22.67 -60.31 25.89
CA TYR A 373 -21.63 -59.66 26.70
C TYR A 373 -20.30 -60.43 26.69
N LEU A 374 -20.33 -61.76 26.71
CA LEU A 374 -19.12 -62.58 26.61
C LEU A 374 -18.50 -62.55 25.21
N GLU A 375 -19.32 -62.49 24.16
CA GLU A 375 -18.88 -62.33 22.78
C GLU A 375 -18.24 -60.95 22.55
N GLU A 376 -18.88 -59.87 23.02
CA GLU A 376 -18.35 -58.51 22.99
C GLU A 376 -16.99 -58.43 23.72
N MET A 377 -16.88 -59.00 24.91
CA MET A 377 -15.61 -59.07 25.66
C MET A 377 -14.52 -59.89 24.96
N GLN A 378 -14.88 -60.89 24.14
CA GLN A 378 -13.91 -61.63 23.33
C GLN A 378 -13.50 -60.87 22.07
N GLU A 379 -14.43 -60.15 21.45
CA GLU A 379 -14.17 -59.31 20.29
C GLU A 379 -13.29 -58.11 20.65
N GLN A 380 -13.56 -57.43 21.76
CA GLN A 380 -12.68 -56.40 22.32
C GLN A 380 -11.24 -56.93 22.49
N LYS A 381 -11.04 -58.09 23.14
CA LYS A 381 -9.72 -58.70 23.29
C LYS A 381 -9.04 -59.11 21.98
N LYS A 382 -9.80 -59.49 20.95
CA LYS A 382 -9.26 -59.77 19.61
C LYS A 382 -8.84 -58.48 18.91
N ASN A 383 -9.62 -57.42 19.05
CA ASN A 383 -9.33 -56.11 18.46
C ASN A 383 -8.14 -55.42 19.15
N GLU A 384 -8.01 -55.54 20.47
CA GLU A 384 -6.82 -55.10 21.22
C GLU A 384 -5.55 -55.78 20.70
N ARG A 385 -5.57 -57.11 20.51
CA ARG A 385 -4.42 -57.86 19.95
C ARG A 385 -4.05 -57.44 18.54
N LYS A 386 -5.03 -57.31 17.64
CA LYS A 386 -4.80 -56.80 16.27
C LYS A 386 -4.17 -55.41 16.30
N LEU A 387 -4.68 -54.51 17.15
CA LEU A 387 -4.19 -53.15 17.28
C LEU A 387 -2.77 -53.09 17.90
N GLU A 388 -2.41 -54.04 18.78
CA GLU A 388 -1.02 -54.21 19.22
C GLU A 388 -0.10 -54.76 18.11
N GLU A 389 -0.57 -55.72 17.30
CA GLU A 389 0.17 -56.27 16.16
C GLU A 389 0.40 -55.20 15.07
N GLU A 390 -0.63 -54.42 14.74
CA GLU A 390 -0.56 -53.26 13.85
C GLU A 390 0.45 -52.22 14.35
N LYS A 391 0.41 -51.85 15.64
CA LYS A 391 1.41 -50.95 16.26
C LYS A 391 2.84 -51.50 16.16
N ARG A 392 3.04 -52.81 16.38
CA ARG A 392 4.36 -53.45 16.25
C ARG A 392 4.86 -53.40 14.80
N PHE A 393 3.98 -53.68 13.84
CA PHE A 393 4.28 -53.61 12.41
C PHE A 393 4.61 -52.18 11.99
N GLU A 394 3.80 -51.19 12.38
CA GLU A 394 4.03 -49.78 12.07
C GLU A 394 5.37 -49.29 12.67
N MET A 395 5.67 -49.65 13.92
CA MET A 395 6.95 -49.33 14.55
C MET A 395 8.13 -49.96 13.79
N ALA A 396 8.04 -51.23 13.39
CA ALA A 396 9.07 -51.89 12.59
C ALA A 396 9.28 -51.20 11.22
N GLN A 397 8.19 -50.78 10.57
CA GLN A 397 8.26 -50.04 9.31
C GLN A 397 8.87 -48.65 9.50
N ARG A 398 8.54 -47.93 10.59
CA ARG A 398 9.15 -46.64 10.95
C ARG A 398 10.66 -46.78 11.18
N TYR A 399 11.12 -47.83 11.87
CA TYR A 399 12.56 -48.08 12.02
C TYR A 399 13.27 -48.34 10.69
N LYS A 400 12.67 -49.17 9.82
CA LYS A 400 13.22 -49.45 8.48
C LYS A 400 13.28 -48.19 7.61
N ASN A 401 12.25 -47.34 7.66
CA ASN A 401 12.25 -46.07 6.94
C ASN A 401 13.33 -45.13 7.48
N ALA A 402 13.48 -45.02 8.81
CA ALA A 402 14.52 -44.19 9.42
C ALA A 402 15.95 -44.65 9.07
N GLU A 403 16.19 -45.96 8.94
CA GLU A 403 17.46 -46.51 8.45
C GLU A 403 17.74 -46.08 6.99
N VAL A 404 16.75 -46.20 6.11
CA VAL A 404 16.85 -45.76 4.71
C VAL A 404 17.06 -44.25 4.61
N ASP A 405 16.33 -43.45 5.41
CA ASP A 405 16.48 -41.99 5.45
C ASP A 405 17.88 -41.59 5.96
N CYS A 406 18.45 -42.29 6.95
CA CYS A 406 19.82 -42.05 7.40
C CYS A 406 20.84 -42.30 6.27
N LEU A 407 20.76 -43.45 5.61
CA LEU A 407 21.65 -43.81 4.50
C LEU A 407 21.52 -42.83 3.31
N PHE A 408 20.30 -42.39 3.00
CA PHE A 408 20.05 -41.39 1.96
C PHE A 408 20.68 -40.03 2.32
N ASN A 409 20.49 -39.57 3.56
CA ASN A 409 21.06 -38.31 4.04
C ASN A 409 22.59 -38.34 4.10
N GLU A 410 23.21 -39.48 4.43
CA GLU A 410 24.66 -39.67 4.38
C GLU A 410 25.20 -39.61 2.94
N ALA A 411 24.54 -40.28 1.99
CA ALA A 411 24.89 -40.21 0.58
C ALA A 411 24.77 -38.79 0.01
N GLU A 412 23.69 -38.07 0.35
CA GLU A 412 23.47 -36.69 -0.11
C GLU A 412 24.51 -35.71 0.49
N LYS A 413 24.89 -35.87 1.76
CA LYS A 413 25.99 -35.12 2.39
C LYS A 413 27.33 -35.36 1.68
N LEU A 414 27.63 -36.63 1.35
CA LEU A 414 28.86 -37.00 0.67
C LEU A 414 28.92 -36.43 -0.75
N GLU A 415 27.80 -36.46 -1.48
CA GLU A 415 27.70 -35.85 -2.80
C GLU A 415 27.91 -34.32 -2.74
N LYS A 416 27.25 -33.63 -1.79
CA LYS A 416 27.44 -32.20 -1.54
C LYS A 416 28.91 -31.86 -1.23
N ALA A 417 29.58 -32.64 -0.38
CA ALA A 417 30.99 -32.46 -0.05
C ALA A 417 31.91 -32.61 -1.29
N ASN A 418 31.63 -33.59 -2.16
CA ASN A 418 32.36 -33.76 -3.42
C ASN A 418 32.15 -32.57 -4.38
N ARG A 419 30.91 -32.13 -4.59
CA ARG A 419 30.60 -30.94 -5.41
C ARG A 419 31.30 -29.68 -4.89
N ILE A 420 31.35 -29.48 -3.57
CA ILE A 420 32.10 -28.35 -2.94
C ILE A 420 33.60 -28.46 -3.24
N ARG A 421 34.19 -29.66 -3.16
CA ARG A 421 35.61 -29.90 -3.48
C ARG A 421 35.92 -29.60 -4.94
N GLU A 422 35.10 -30.06 -5.88
CA GLU A 422 35.24 -29.76 -7.31
C GLU A 422 35.15 -28.25 -7.60
N MET A 423 34.18 -27.56 -6.99
CA MET A 423 34.05 -26.11 -7.14
C MET A 423 35.27 -25.35 -6.59
N ARG A 424 35.82 -25.80 -5.45
CA ARG A 424 37.05 -25.21 -4.88
C ARG A 424 38.26 -25.39 -5.80
N ASN A 425 38.38 -26.54 -6.46
CA ASN A 425 39.44 -26.77 -7.43
C ASN A 425 39.33 -25.81 -8.64
N LYS A 426 38.13 -25.66 -9.22
CA LYS A 426 37.87 -24.73 -10.34
C LYS A 426 38.16 -23.27 -9.98
N VAL A 427 37.84 -22.84 -8.75
CA VAL A 427 38.17 -21.49 -8.26
C VAL A 427 39.68 -21.30 -8.13
N ASN A 428 40.41 -22.30 -7.63
CA ASN A 428 41.87 -22.24 -7.54
C ASN A 428 42.53 -22.14 -8.93
N GLU A 429 42.02 -22.88 -9.93
CA GLU A 429 42.48 -22.78 -11.32
C GLU A 429 42.32 -21.37 -11.89
N GLN A 430 41.15 -20.74 -11.67
CA GLN A 430 40.89 -19.35 -12.09
C GLN A 430 41.80 -18.33 -11.38
N ILE A 431 42.12 -18.55 -10.11
CA ILE A 431 43.07 -17.71 -9.34
C ILE A 431 44.49 -17.80 -9.93
N GLU A 432 44.93 -18.97 -10.37
CA GLU A 432 46.24 -19.12 -11.02
C GLU A 432 46.28 -18.53 -12.43
N GLU A 433 45.19 -18.63 -13.20
CA GLU A 433 45.08 -18.03 -14.53
C GLU A 433 45.09 -16.49 -14.46
N THR A 434 44.31 -15.90 -13.56
CA THR A 434 44.26 -14.44 -13.36
C THR A 434 45.61 -13.86 -12.95
N LYS A 435 46.36 -14.50 -12.03
CA LYS A 435 47.72 -14.08 -11.66
C LYS A 435 48.67 -14.02 -12.88
N ARG A 436 48.57 -14.98 -13.80
CA ARG A 436 49.41 -15.02 -15.02
C ARG A 436 49.11 -13.83 -15.93
N ILE A 437 47.83 -13.48 -16.07
CA ILE A 437 47.39 -12.33 -16.88
C ILE A 437 47.88 -11.01 -16.28
N GLU A 438 47.77 -10.82 -14.95
CA GLU A 438 48.27 -9.60 -14.28
C GLU A 438 49.79 -9.41 -14.47
N LEU A 439 50.58 -10.48 -14.36
CA LEU A 439 52.03 -10.42 -14.54
C LEU A 439 52.40 -10.00 -15.98
N ALA A 440 51.70 -10.51 -16.99
CA ALA A 440 51.90 -10.13 -18.38
C ALA A 440 51.52 -8.65 -18.65
N GLN A 441 50.44 -8.16 -18.03
CA GLN A 441 50.00 -6.77 -18.19
C GLN A 441 50.99 -5.77 -17.56
N LYS A 442 51.55 -6.08 -16.39
CA LYS A 442 52.56 -5.22 -15.73
C LYS A 442 53.80 -5.02 -16.61
N GLN A 443 54.30 -6.11 -17.22
CA GLN A 443 55.47 -6.06 -18.13
C GLN A 443 55.24 -5.27 -19.43
N ALA A 444 53.98 -5.09 -19.85
CA ALA A 444 53.63 -4.29 -21.02
C ALA A 444 53.52 -2.78 -20.68
N PHE A 445 53.08 -2.45 -19.47
CA PHE A 445 52.84 -1.06 -19.05
C PHE A 445 54.14 -0.24 -18.89
N GLU A 446 55.20 -0.86 -18.35
CA GLU A 446 56.51 -0.22 -18.07
C GLU A 446 57.26 0.32 -19.31
N ARG A 447 56.77 0.07 -20.54
CA ARG A 447 57.48 0.40 -21.79
C ARG A 447 57.02 1.67 -22.51
N THR A 448 55.96 2.36 -22.06
CA THR A 448 55.18 3.20 -23.01
C THR A 448 54.60 4.54 -22.51
N CYS A 449 55.09 5.16 -21.42
CA CYS A 449 54.60 6.48 -20.98
C CYS A 449 55.74 7.50 -20.71
N PRO A 450 55.74 8.68 -21.37
CA PRO A 450 56.42 9.87 -20.86
C PRO A 450 55.56 10.55 -19.78
N ASP A 451 56.18 11.03 -18.70
CA ASP A 451 55.46 11.51 -17.50
C ASP A 451 54.55 12.72 -17.77
N ASP A 452 54.88 13.57 -18.75
CA ASP A 452 54.16 14.81 -19.08
C ASP A 452 52.68 14.59 -19.49
N GLU A 453 52.35 13.44 -20.10
CA GLU A 453 50.95 13.14 -20.48
C GLU A 453 50.09 12.80 -19.24
N ILE A 454 50.70 12.24 -18.20
CA ILE A 454 50.03 11.80 -16.97
C ILE A 454 49.60 13.01 -16.14
N GLU A 455 50.48 14.02 -15.96
CA GLU A 455 50.13 15.25 -15.24
C GLU A 455 48.95 16.00 -15.88
N ASN A 456 48.92 16.07 -17.21
CA ASN A 456 47.84 16.72 -17.96
C ASN A 456 46.48 16.00 -17.76
N ILE A 457 46.49 14.67 -17.68
CA ILE A 457 45.29 13.87 -17.38
C ILE A 457 44.80 14.13 -15.95
N HIS A 458 45.71 14.22 -14.97
CA HIS A 458 45.36 14.54 -13.58
C HIS A 458 44.78 15.94 -13.43
N LYS A 459 45.38 16.93 -14.10
CA LYS A 459 44.87 18.31 -14.14
C LYS A 459 43.45 18.37 -14.70
N PHE A 460 43.22 17.78 -15.87
CA PHE A 460 41.88 17.74 -16.48
C PHE A 460 40.86 17.05 -15.55
N PHE A 461 41.21 15.91 -14.96
CA PHE A 461 40.31 15.20 -14.04
C PHE A 461 39.91 16.05 -12.83
N LEU A 462 40.86 16.74 -12.19
CA LEU A 462 40.60 17.52 -10.98
C LEU A 462 39.84 18.82 -11.28
N GLU A 463 40.19 19.54 -12.34
CA GLU A 463 39.41 20.70 -12.80
C GLU A 463 37.98 20.29 -13.17
N TYR A 464 37.82 19.15 -13.87
CA TYR A 464 36.50 18.65 -14.23
C TYR A 464 35.68 18.22 -13.01
N ALA A 465 36.29 17.51 -12.05
CA ALA A 465 35.67 17.14 -10.77
C ALA A 465 35.18 18.37 -10.00
N HIS A 466 36.01 19.42 -9.92
CA HIS A 466 35.65 20.69 -9.29
C HIS A 466 34.40 21.32 -9.93
N THR A 467 34.35 21.44 -11.27
CA THR A 467 33.17 22.03 -11.95
C THR A 467 31.89 21.23 -11.71
N LEU A 468 31.98 19.90 -11.63
CA LEU A 468 30.84 19.04 -11.33
C LEU A 468 30.40 19.12 -9.86
N MET A 469 31.33 19.29 -8.92
CA MET A 469 31.01 19.51 -7.51
C MET A 469 30.33 20.86 -7.28
N GLU A 470 30.78 21.93 -7.94
CA GLU A 470 30.08 23.22 -7.89
C GLU A 470 28.65 23.13 -8.45
N ASP A 471 28.47 22.48 -9.61
CA ASP A 471 27.14 22.28 -10.21
C ASP A 471 26.23 21.44 -9.30
N ALA A 472 26.79 20.40 -8.66
CA ALA A 472 26.09 19.59 -7.68
C ALA A 472 25.66 20.42 -6.46
N GLN A 473 26.56 21.25 -5.90
CA GLN A 473 26.25 22.13 -4.77
C GLN A 473 25.17 23.15 -5.12
N LYS A 474 25.28 23.83 -6.29
CA LYS A 474 24.28 24.77 -6.81
C LYS A 474 22.89 24.12 -7.00
N LYS A 475 22.84 22.81 -7.31
CA LYS A 475 21.60 22.03 -7.47
C LYS A 475 21.11 21.35 -6.19
N GLY A 476 21.80 21.49 -5.05
CA GLY A 476 21.47 20.80 -3.80
C GLY A 476 21.65 19.27 -3.89
N ARG A 477 22.54 18.78 -4.76
CA ARG A 477 22.90 17.36 -4.86
C ARG A 477 23.94 17.01 -3.79
N PRO A 478 23.84 15.84 -3.13
CA PRO A 478 24.82 15.43 -2.14
C PRO A 478 26.19 15.18 -2.78
N LEU A 479 27.24 15.75 -2.20
CA LEU A 479 28.61 15.69 -2.75
C LEU A 479 29.32 14.35 -2.47
N PHE A 480 28.81 13.52 -1.56
CA PHE A 480 29.42 12.27 -1.13
C PHE A 480 29.85 11.30 -2.28
N PRO A 481 29.05 11.07 -3.34
CA PRO A 481 29.49 10.23 -4.47
C PRO A 481 30.73 10.77 -5.19
N PHE A 482 30.84 12.10 -5.34
CA PHE A 482 32.00 12.74 -5.96
C PHE A 482 33.25 12.57 -5.10
N ILE A 483 33.12 12.82 -3.78
CA ILE A 483 34.21 12.66 -2.82
C ILE A 483 34.76 11.24 -2.87
N LYS A 484 33.88 10.22 -2.89
CA LYS A 484 34.26 8.82 -3.01
C LYS A 484 35.05 8.52 -4.30
N VAL A 485 34.63 9.05 -5.45
CA VAL A 485 35.33 8.87 -6.73
C VAL A 485 36.67 9.61 -6.74
N ILE A 486 36.74 10.85 -6.23
CA ILE A 486 38.00 11.61 -6.13
C ILE A 486 38.99 10.91 -5.19
N GLN A 487 38.54 10.39 -4.04
CA GLN A 487 39.37 9.61 -3.11
C GLN A 487 39.80 8.25 -3.69
N LYS A 488 38.98 7.64 -4.56
CA LYS A 488 39.39 6.44 -5.30
C LYS A 488 40.47 6.80 -6.32
N TYR A 489 40.21 7.79 -7.18
CA TYR A 489 41.18 8.26 -8.19
C TYR A 489 42.52 8.71 -7.58
N LYS A 490 42.51 9.43 -6.45
CA LYS A 490 43.73 9.81 -5.70
C LYS A 490 44.53 8.60 -5.20
N ARG A 491 43.86 7.51 -4.81
CA ARG A 491 44.52 6.24 -4.40
C ARG A 491 45.05 5.47 -5.60
N ASP A 492 44.25 5.33 -6.65
CA ASP A 492 44.58 4.55 -7.84
C ASP A 492 45.74 5.17 -8.64
N ASN A 493 45.92 6.50 -8.57
CA ASN A 493 46.96 7.24 -9.31
C ASN A 493 48.06 7.84 -8.39
N MET A 494 48.06 7.53 -7.08
CA MET A 494 49.07 7.98 -6.11
C MET A 494 49.29 9.51 -6.00
N ILE A 495 48.34 10.33 -6.45
CA ILE A 495 48.51 11.79 -6.69
C ILE A 495 48.85 12.59 -5.43
N ASP A 496 48.26 12.22 -4.29
CA ASP A 496 48.67 12.67 -2.96
C ASP A 496 47.90 11.85 -1.92
N CYS A 497 48.51 10.75 -1.47
CA CYS A 497 48.00 9.93 -0.37
C CYS A 497 48.79 10.21 0.91
N GLU A 498 48.66 11.42 1.46
CA GLU A 498 48.76 11.58 2.91
C GLU A 498 47.70 10.66 3.54
N ARG A 499 48.12 9.46 3.95
CA ARG A 499 47.32 8.64 4.86
C ARG A 499 47.14 9.50 6.11
N LYS A 500 45.95 10.07 6.29
CA LYS A 500 45.49 10.49 7.62
C LYS A 500 45.51 9.24 8.49
N THR A 501 46.59 9.06 9.23
CA THR A 501 46.66 8.07 10.30
C THR A 501 45.45 8.31 11.20
N PRO A 502 44.61 7.30 11.43
CA PRO A 502 43.57 7.41 12.45
C PRO A 502 44.22 7.90 13.75
N LYS A 503 43.57 8.82 14.49
CA LYS A 503 44.17 9.43 15.69
C LYS A 503 44.64 8.43 16.77
N HIS A 504 44.19 7.18 16.72
CA HIS A 504 44.62 6.09 17.59
C HIS A 504 45.88 5.33 17.10
N LEU A 505 46.38 5.65 15.90
CA LEU A 505 47.62 5.16 15.29
C LEU A 505 48.70 6.25 15.18
N GLU A 506 48.38 7.50 15.57
CA GLU A 506 49.37 8.56 15.75
C GLU A 506 50.16 8.30 17.04
N SER A 507 51.37 7.74 16.92
CA SER A 507 52.20 7.45 18.09
C SER A 507 52.77 8.73 18.71
N HIS A 508 52.31 9.10 19.90
CA HIS A 508 52.83 10.21 20.70
C HIS A 508 54.25 10.00 21.27
N ILE A 509 55.02 9.05 20.72
CA ILE A 509 56.40 8.76 21.12
C ILE A 509 57.32 9.44 20.11
N SER A 510 57.98 10.51 20.54
CA SER A 510 59.05 11.15 19.79
C SER A 510 60.29 10.24 19.79
N ILE A 511 60.39 9.36 18.79
CA ILE A 511 61.59 8.57 18.53
C ILE A 511 62.73 9.56 18.19
N GLY A 512 63.90 9.31 18.77
CA GLY A 512 64.94 10.32 18.97
C GLY A 512 65.40 11.05 17.70
N VAL A 513 65.58 12.35 17.83
CA VAL A 513 66.39 13.16 16.92
C VAL A 513 67.84 12.71 17.05
N GLU A 514 68.38 12.05 16.03
CA GLU A 514 69.82 11.72 15.98
C GLU A 514 70.65 13.00 15.80
N GLY A 515 71.67 13.16 16.63
CA GLY A 515 72.56 14.32 16.59
C GLY A 515 73.54 14.29 15.41
N PRO A 516 74.12 15.44 15.02
CA PRO A 516 74.98 15.54 13.85
C PRO A 516 76.36 14.92 14.12
N GLY A 517 76.58 13.66 13.71
CA GLY A 517 77.90 13.05 13.77
C GLY A 517 77.96 11.61 13.27
N THR A 518 78.69 11.39 12.17
CA THR A 518 78.92 10.10 11.48
C THR A 518 77.65 9.55 10.78
N SER A 519 77.70 9.00 9.56
CA SER A 519 78.80 8.41 8.79
C SER A 519 78.85 8.90 7.32
N LYS A 520 79.84 8.43 6.54
CA LYS A 520 80.13 8.88 5.16
C LYS A 520 79.63 7.90 4.09
N SER A 521 79.54 8.40 2.85
CA SER A 521 79.27 7.72 1.56
C SER A 521 77.78 7.47 1.26
N ALA A 522 77.28 7.65 0.03
CA ALA A 522 77.91 8.10 -1.23
C ALA A 522 76.99 9.08 -2.02
N PRO A 523 77.53 10.02 -2.81
CA PRO A 523 76.72 10.97 -3.57
C PRO A 523 76.21 10.33 -4.86
N ASN A 524 74.89 10.12 -4.97
CA ASN A 524 74.29 9.68 -6.23
C ASN A 524 74.23 10.86 -7.22
N LYS A 525 75.29 11.00 -8.03
CA LYS A 525 75.35 11.94 -9.15
C LYS A 525 74.37 11.49 -10.24
N ASN A 526 73.23 12.16 -10.36
CA ASN A 526 72.49 12.29 -11.61
C ASN A 526 71.48 13.44 -11.50
N ASN A 527 71.98 14.66 -11.68
CA ASN A 527 71.13 15.86 -11.77
C ASN A 527 71.89 16.97 -12.52
N LEU A 528 72.07 16.84 -13.84
CA LEU A 528 72.80 17.84 -14.63
C LEU A 528 72.54 17.81 -16.16
N THR A 529 71.28 17.70 -16.61
CA THR A 529 70.83 18.13 -17.96
C THR A 529 69.31 18.39 -18.01
N ALA A 530 68.82 19.48 -17.43
CA ALA A 530 67.41 19.92 -17.60
C ALA A 530 67.15 21.40 -17.23
N THR A 531 68.08 22.32 -17.52
CA THR A 531 67.89 23.76 -17.30
C THR A 531 67.44 24.45 -18.60
N LYS A 532 66.16 24.27 -18.96
CA LYS A 532 65.43 25.17 -19.90
C LYS A 532 63.90 25.03 -19.92
N ASN A 533 63.29 24.01 -19.31
CA ASN A 533 61.82 23.80 -19.33
C ASN A 533 61.08 24.07 -18.00
N LYS A 534 61.81 24.28 -16.88
CA LYS A 534 61.23 24.28 -15.52
C LYS A 534 60.13 25.31 -15.23
N GLU A 535 59.92 26.33 -16.06
CA GLU A 535 58.89 27.35 -15.84
C GLU A 535 57.48 26.89 -16.27
N ALA A 536 57.37 25.86 -17.14
CA ALA A 536 56.11 25.26 -17.52
C ALA A 536 55.62 24.25 -16.47
N ASP A 537 56.51 23.34 -16.04
CA ASP A 537 56.21 22.22 -15.14
C ASP A 537 55.85 22.68 -13.72
N THR A 538 56.39 23.82 -13.28
CA THR A 538 55.95 24.46 -12.03
C THR A 538 54.52 25.00 -12.12
N SER A 539 54.12 25.51 -13.30
CA SER A 539 52.80 26.09 -13.53
C SER A 539 51.69 25.03 -13.56
N THR A 540 51.94 23.88 -14.20
CA THR A 540 51.00 22.72 -14.18
C THR A 540 50.80 22.21 -12.77
N ARG A 541 51.88 21.94 -12.03
CA ARG A 541 51.86 21.46 -10.65
C ARG A 541 51.12 22.43 -9.70
N ASP A 542 51.36 23.74 -9.83
CA ASP A 542 50.66 24.77 -9.06
C ASP A 542 49.16 24.82 -9.38
N THR A 543 48.74 24.61 -10.63
CA THR A 543 47.30 24.54 -10.97
C THR A 543 46.62 23.28 -10.45
N ILE A 544 47.33 22.15 -10.39
CA ILE A 544 46.84 20.91 -9.75
C ILE A 544 46.65 21.14 -8.25
N LEU A 545 47.64 21.73 -7.56
CA LEU A 545 47.56 22.10 -6.14
C LEU A 545 46.44 23.09 -5.84
N LYS A 546 46.24 24.12 -6.67
CA LYS A 546 45.13 25.08 -6.51
C LYS A 546 43.77 24.41 -6.66
N SER A 547 43.61 23.49 -7.61
CA SER A 547 42.37 22.73 -7.80
C SER A 547 42.12 21.74 -6.64
N TYR A 548 43.18 21.11 -6.13
CA TYR A 548 43.16 20.25 -4.96
C TYR A 548 42.69 21.01 -3.70
N LEU A 549 43.25 22.20 -3.44
CA LEU A 549 42.90 23.02 -2.27
C LEU A 549 41.41 23.43 -2.31
N LYS A 550 40.91 23.86 -3.47
CA LYS A 550 39.48 24.21 -3.64
C LYS A 550 38.55 23.01 -3.46
N ILE A 551 38.90 21.83 -3.97
CA ILE A 551 38.12 20.60 -3.72
C ILE A 551 38.09 20.29 -2.22
N ASN A 552 39.22 20.39 -1.52
CA ASN A 552 39.27 20.18 -0.07
C ASN A 552 38.48 21.24 0.71
N GLU A 553 38.45 22.49 0.27
CA GLU A 553 37.62 23.56 0.85
C GLU A 553 36.12 23.26 0.70
N ILE A 554 35.68 22.82 -0.49
CA ILE A 554 34.29 22.39 -0.74
C ILE A 554 33.94 21.18 0.15
N ILE A 555 34.87 20.23 0.33
CA ILE A 555 34.68 19.07 1.23
C ILE A 555 34.54 19.53 2.69
N ALA A 556 35.44 20.37 3.18
CA ALA A 556 35.39 20.88 4.55
C ALA A 556 34.10 21.68 4.81
N ASN A 557 33.67 22.50 3.87
CA ASN A 557 32.41 23.23 3.95
C ASN A 557 31.19 22.29 3.95
N ALA A 558 31.21 21.21 3.16
CA ALA A 558 30.16 20.19 3.16
C ALA A 558 30.12 19.36 4.45
N GLU A 559 31.28 19.01 5.01
CA GLU A 559 31.40 18.32 6.31
C GLU A 559 30.92 19.22 7.46
N ASN A 560 31.23 20.52 7.43
CA ASN A 560 30.71 21.50 8.39
C ASN A 560 29.18 21.68 8.28
N LEU A 561 28.64 21.76 7.06
CA LEU A 561 27.18 21.81 6.83
C LEU A 561 26.47 20.53 7.31
N ALA A 562 27.02 19.35 7.01
CA ALA A 562 26.49 18.08 7.50
C ALA A 562 26.58 17.97 9.03
N GLY A 563 27.69 18.40 9.63
CA GLY A 563 27.89 18.45 11.08
C GLY A 563 27.00 19.46 11.80
N ALA A 564 26.52 20.49 11.11
CA ALA A 564 25.50 21.41 11.64
C ALA A 564 24.11 20.76 11.68
N VAL A 565 23.70 20.05 10.63
CA VAL A 565 22.40 19.35 10.55
C VAL A 565 22.32 18.21 11.58
N VAL A 566 23.42 17.51 11.87
CA VAL A 566 23.46 16.45 12.89
C VAL A 566 23.35 17.00 14.33
N LYS A 567 23.47 18.31 14.56
CA LYS A 567 23.35 18.93 15.90
C LYS A 567 21.96 19.48 16.23
N SER A 568 21.02 19.53 15.28
CA SER A 568 19.70 20.16 15.47
C SER A 568 18.53 19.18 15.64
N ASP A 569 18.75 17.87 15.63
CA ASP A 569 17.71 16.88 15.94
C ASP A 569 18.13 16.00 17.12
N ASN A 570 17.61 16.33 18.31
CA ASN A 570 17.54 15.42 19.46
C ASN A 570 16.48 14.33 19.20
N CYS A 571 16.73 13.51 18.18
CA CYS A 571 16.01 12.29 17.88
C CYS A 571 16.99 11.12 17.99
N ILE A 572 17.32 10.74 19.22
CA ILE A 572 17.88 9.42 19.52
C ILE A 572 16.79 8.40 19.15
N PRO A 573 16.95 7.57 18.10
CA PRO A 573 16.10 6.40 17.99
C PRO A 573 16.60 5.40 19.05
N PRO A 574 15.74 4.86 19.92
CA PRO A 574 16.11 3.67 20.68
C PRO A 574 16.20 2.50 19.70
N CYS A 575 17.39 2.32 19.12
CA CYS A 575 17.76 1.09 18.42
C CYS A 575 17.82 -0.03 19.46
N LEU A 576 16.67 -0.64 19.72
CA LEU A 576 16.57 -1.92 20.42
C LEU A 576 17.15 -2.99 19.50
N PHE A 577 18.48 -3.11 19.52
CA PHE A 577 19.21 -4.26 19.00
C PHE A 577 19.86 -4.93 20.21
N GLU A 578 19.13 -5.87 20.79
CA GLU A 578 19.71 -6.82 21.75
C GLU A 578 20.63 -7.75 20.96
N CYS A 579 21.93 -7.51 21.09
CA CYS A 579 22.96 -8.40 20.58
C CYS A 579 23.17 -9.54 21.57
N ASP A 580 22.34 -10.58 21.48
CA ASP A 580 22.66 -11.85 22.12
C ASP A 580 23.85 -12.48 21.39
N ASN A 581 24.99 -12.54 22.09
CA ASN A 581 26.12 -13.36 21.68
C ASN A 581 25.77 -14.82 21.95
N ASN A 582 25.86 -15.68 20.93
CA ASN A 582 26.30 -17.07 21.07
C ASN A 582 26.52 -17.71 19.70
N ASP A 583 27.75 -17.58 19.20
CA ASP A 583 28.28 -18.53 18.23
C ASP A 583 28.68 -19.80 18.99
N ASN A 584 28.01 -20.92 18.70
CA ASN A 584 28.59 -22.27 18.83
C ASN A 584 27.86 -23.24 17.91
N GLU A 585 28.60 -24.23 17.41
CA GLU A 585 28.25 -25.01 16.22
C GLU A 585 27.22 -26.13 16.44
N ASP A 586 26.81 -26.71 15.31
CA ASP A 586 26.15 -28.01 15.12
C ASP A 586 24.69 -28.22 15.61
N GLY A 587 23.83 -28.59 14.64
CA GLY A 587 22.47 -29.09 14.88
C GLY A 587 22.40 -30.63 14.94
N PRO A 588 21.26 -31.28 14.62
CA PRO A 588 19.95 -30.72 14.27
C PRO A 588 18.78 -31.35 15.07
N SER A 589 17.55 -30.99 14.67
CA SER A 589 16.26 -31.56 15.11
C SER A 589 15.77 -31.16 16.51
N MET A 590 14.56 -30.59 16.57
CA MET A 590 13.41 -31.20 17.23
C MET A 590 12.14 -30.44 16.84
N SER A 591 11.09 -31.18 16.52
CA SER A 591 9.77 -30.62 16.23
C SER A 591 9.06 -30.24 17.54
N SER A 592 8.76 -28.96 17.72
CA SER A 592 7.88 -28.49 18.80
C SER A 592 6.50 -28.15 18.24
N SER A 593 5.67 -29.18 18.06
CA SER A 593 4.24 -28.99 17.83
C SER A 593 3.60 -28.34 19.06
N ALA A 594 2.84 -27.27 18.85
CA ALA A 594 2.14 -26.58 19.93
C ALA A 594 1.09 -27.51 20.56
N LYS A 595 1.43 -28.09 21.71
CA LYS A 595 0.58 -29.06 22.42
C LYS A 595 -0.55 -28.33 23.15
N LEU A 596 -1.59 -27.96 22.40
CA LEU A 596 -2.88 -27.51 22.96
C LEU A 596 -3.42 -28.59 23.91
N ARG A 597 -3.26 -28.36 25.22
CA ARG A 597 -3.85 -29.20 26.26
C ARG A 597 -5.31 -28.80 26.48
N TYR A 598 -6.19 -29.28 25.62
CA TYR A 598 -7.62 -29.33 25.96
C TYR A 598 -7.81 -30.24 27.17
N SER A 599 -8.56 -29.77 28.16
CA SER A 599 -8.98 -30.60 29.29
C SER A 599 -10.03 -31.62 28.84
N MET A 600 -10.13 -32.74 29.56
CA MET A 600 -11.16 -33.76 29.29
C MET A 600 -12.61 -33.21 29.35
N ASN A 601 -12.83 -32.08 30.02
CA ASN A 601 -14.13 -31.41 30.07
C ASN A 601 -14.43 -30.57 28.82
N GLU A 602 -13.42 -30.10 28.09
CA GLU A 602 -13.59 -29.35 26.84
C GLU A 602 -13.86 -30.30 25.67
N LEU A 603 -13.12 -31.42 25.60
CA LEU A 603 -13.40 -32.51 24.65
C LEU A 603 -14.82 -33.08 24.82
N LYS A 604 -15.31 -33.22 26.06
CA LYS A 604 -16.69 -33.63 26.33
C LYS A 604 -17.74 -32.62 25.84
N LYS A 605 -17.45 -31.32 25.84
CA LYS A 605 -18.38 -30.29 25.31
C LYS A 605 -18.42 -30.27 23.78
N MET A 606 -17.29 -30.53 23.12
CA MET A 606 -17.22 -30.58 21.65
C MET A 606 -18.04 -31.75 21.08
N ASN A 607 -18.03 -32.92 21.71
CA ASN A 607 -18.82 -34.08 21.24
C ASN A 607 -20.34 -33.94 21.43
N GLN A 608 -20.82 -33.03 22.29
CA GLN A 608 -22.27 -32.82 22.49
C GLN A 608 -22.99 -32.19 21.29
N PHE A 609 -22.25 -31.73 20.27
CA PHE A 609 -22.82 -31.16 19.04
C PHE A 609 -22.81 -32.14 17.84
N ALA A 610 -22.23 -33.34 17.98
CA ALA A 610 -22.17 -34.32 16.90
C ALA A 610 -23.47 -35.15 16.77
N ASP A 611 -24.10 -35.50 17.90
CA ASP A 611 -25.24 -36.43 17.93
C ASP A 611 -26.57 -35.81 17.43
N ALA A 612 -26.61 -34.49 17.19
CA ALA A 612 -27.81 -33.79 16.73
C ALA A 612 -28.08 -33.92 15.21
N ALA A 613 -27.16 -34.51 14.44
CA ALA A 613 -27.26 -34.57 12.98
C ALA A 613 -27.89 -35.88 12.43
N ALA A 614 -28.22 -36.85 13.29
CA ALA A 614 -28.59 -38.21 12.88
C ALA A 614 -30.10 -38.53 12.97
N SER A 615 -30.98 -37.53 13.15
CA SER A 615 -32.43 -37.75 13.32
C SER A 615 -33.30 -36.99 12.31
N HIS A 616 -32.93 -37.00 11.03
CA HIS A 616 -33.82 -36.65 9.92
C HIS A 616 -33.59 -37.56 8.71
N ASN A 617 -34.26 -38.72 8.72
CA ASN A 617 -34.80 -39.47 7.58
C ASN A 617 -35.86 -40.43 8.11
#